data_AF-A0A081S3H1-F1
#
_entry.id   AF-A0A081S3H1-F1
#
_cell.length_a   1.000
_cell.length_b   1.000
_cell.length_c   1.000
_cell.angle_alpha   90.00
_cell.angle_beta   90.00
_cell.angle_gamma   90.00
#
_symmetry.space_group_name_H-M   'P 1'
#
loop_
_entity.id
_entity.type
_entity.pdbx_description
1 polymer ?
#
loop_
_entity_poly.entity_id
_entity_poly.type
_entity_poly.pdbx_seq_one_letter_code
_entity_poly.pdbx_strand_id
1 'polypeptide(L)'
;MLSKSLVIFIGIGVIAGLAFGVYLIDVKNTSQLVYVEGAGISVVTEKFDFKKGEEIKIKIINTGTVPLIFSDASYGLRITGLSGILMYTPTSAQVESELKPNDEIEFSWDQIKNDGDDALEGLYKISAKGFDPAGDKVERSTTVTIWK
;
A
#
# COMPACT_ATOMS: atom_id res chain seq x y z
N MET A 1 8.18 -9.88 -48.08
CA MET A 1 9.05 -8.89 -47.44
C MET A 1 8.19 -8.07 -46.50
N LEU A 2 8.45 -8.10 -45.19
CA LEU A 2 7.72 -7.25 -44.24
C LEU A 2 8.07 -5.78 -44.53
N SER A 3 7.09 -4.87 -44.54
CA SER A 3 7.38 -3.45 -44.72
C SER A 3 8.26 -2.96 -43.57
N LYS A 4 9.26 -2.12 -43.86
CA LYS A 4 10.21 -1.61 -42.85
C LYS A 4 9.48 -0.96 -41.66
N SER A 5 8.37 -0.29 -41.93
CA SER A 5 7.52 0.31 -40.90
C SER A 5 6.85 -0.73 -40.00
N LEU A 6 6.37 -1.85 -40.54
CA LEU A 6 5.73 -2.91 -39.76
C LEU A 6 6.71 -3.56 -38.78
N VAL A 7 7.97 -3.74 -39.18
CA VAL A 7 9.03 -4.26 -38.29
C VAL A 7 9.26 -3.32 -37.10
N ILE A 8 9.26 -2.00 -37.33
CA ILE A 8 9.45 -0.99 -36.28
C ILE A 8 8.27 -1.01 -35.29
N PHE A 9 7.03 -1.04 -35.78
CA PHE A 9 5.84 -1.08 -34.91
C PHE A 9 5.78 -2.34 -34.05
N ILE A 10 6.13 -3.50 -34.62
CA ILE A 10 6.20 -4.76 -33.86
C ILE A 10 7.29 -4.67 -32.78
N GLY A 11 8.46 -4.12 -33.11
CA GLY A 11 9.54 -3.94 -32.14
C GLY A 11 9.12 -3.06 -30.96
N ILE A 12 8.50 -1.91 -31.22
CA ILE A 12 8.00 -1.00 -30.18
C ILE A 12 6.92 -1.70 -29.34
N GLY A 13 5.97 -2.40 -29.98
CA GLY A 13 4.90 -3.10 -29.29
C GLY A 13 5.40 -4.18 -28.34
N VAL A 14 6.40 -4.97 -28.76
CA VAL A 14 7.01 -6.02 -27.90
C VAL A 14 7.73 -5.39 -26.71
N ILE A 15 8.52 -4.33 -26.93
CA ILE A 15 9.25 -3.65 -25.85
C ILE A 15 8.27 -3.02 -24.86
N ALA A 16 7.22 -2.34 -25.34
CA ALA A 16 6.21 -1.72 -24.50
C ALA A 16 5.42 -2.78 -23.70
N GLY A 17 5.05 -3.89 -24.33
CA GLY A 17 4.35 -5.00 -23.66
C GLY A 17 5.19 -5.64 -22.56
N LEU A 18 6.49 -5.86 -22.80
CA LEU A 18 7.41 -6.37 -21.80
C LEU A 18 7.61 -5.38 -20.65
N ALA A 19 7.84 -4.10 -20.95
CA ALA A 19 8.00 -3.05 -19.93
C ALA A 19 6.74 -2.93 -19.06
N PHE A 20 5.55 -2.96 -19.68
CA PHE A 20 4.28 -2.93 -18.97
C PHE A 20 4.05 -4.21 -18.15
N GLY A 21 4.44 -5.38 -18.69
CA GLY A 21 4.38 -6.65 -17.96
C GLY A 21 5.24 -6.66 -16.70
N VAL A 22 6.48 -6.18 -16.79
CA VAL A 22 7.39 -6.04 -15.62
C VAL A 22 6.79 -5.08 -14.60
N TYR A 23 6.27 -3.94 -15.04
CA TYR A 23 5.58 -2.99 -14.16
C TYR A 23 4.40 -3.64 -13.41
N LEU A 24 3.58 -4.45 -14.09
CA LEU A 24 2.46 -5.15 -13.46
C LEU A 24 2.89 -6.22 -12.44
N ILE A 25 4.01 -6.91 -12.67
CA ILE A 25 4.56 -7.90 -11.72
C ILE A 25 5.00 -7.21 -10.43
N ASP A 26 5.70 -6.08 -10.55
CA ASP A 26 6.16 -5.30 -9.39
C ASP A 26 4.98 -4.79 -8.56
N VAL A 27 3.95 -4.26 -9.22
CA VAL A 27 2.69 -3.84 -8.56
C VAL A 27 2.04 -5.00 -7.78
N LYS A 28 1.99 -6.22 -8.35
CA LYS A 28 1.41 -7.39 -7.68
C LYS A 28 2.25 -7.92 -6.50
N ASN A 29 3.57 -7.80 -6.56
CA ASN A 29 4.48 -8.33 -5.54
C ASN A 29 4.60 -7.44 -4.29
N THR A 30 4.07 -6.22 -4.30
CA THR A 30 4.15 -5.28 -3.16
C THR A 30 3.45 -5.78 -1.89
N SER A 31 2.66 -6.85 -1.98
CA SER A 31 1.82 -7.33 -0.89
C SER A 31 2.37 -8.55 -0.14
N GLN A 32 3.57 -9.02 -0.47
CA GLN A 32 4.20 -10.09 0.28
C GLN A 32 4.89 -9.53 1.53
N LEU A 33 4.67 -10.20 2.67
CA LEU A 33 5.44 -9.96 3.89
C LEU A 33 6.91 -10.27 3.61
N VAL A 34 7.74 -9.24 3.63
CA VAL A 34 9.19 -9.38 3.46
C VAL A 34 9.87 -8.96 4.76
N TYR A 35 10.50 -9.94 5.39
CA TYR A 35 11.35 -9.71 6.55
C TYR A 35 12.73 -9.24 6.08
N VAL A 36 13.21 -8.17 6.72
CA VAL A 36 14.49 -7.55 6.40
C VAL A 36 15.29 -7.32 7.66
N GLU A 37 16.61 -7.36 7.54
CA GLU A 37 17.50 -6.96 8.62
C GLU A 37 17.52 -5.42 8.72
N GLY A 38 17.29 -4.87 9.92
CA GLY A 38 17.14 -3.44 10.15
C GLY A 38 15.67 -2.99 10.19
N ALA A 39 15.38 -1.77 9.72
CA ALA A 39 14.03 -1.21 9.78
C ALA A 39 13.15 -1.71 8.62
N GLY A 40 12.01 -2.31 8.96
CA GLY A 40 11.12 -2.92 7.99
C GLY A 40 9.66 -2.81 8.43
N ILE A 41 8.82 -2.27 7.56
CA ILE A 41 7.37 -2.24 7.76
C ILE A 41 6.71 -2.95 6.59
N SER A 42 5.63 -3.70 6.83
CA SER A 42 4.80 -4.27 5.79
C SER A 42 3.34 -3.93 6.05
N VAL A 43 2.59 -3.66 4.98
CA VAL A 43 1.15 -3.39 5.04
C VAL A 43 0.45 -4.46 4.23
N VAL A 44 -0.39 -5.25 4.89
CA VAL A 44 -1.11 -6.36 4.27
C VAL A 44 -2.60 -6.24 4.54
N THR A 45 -3.40 -6.78 3.63
CA THR A 45 -4.85 -6.85 3.74
C THR A 45 -5.31 -8.28 3.57
N GLU A 46 -6.53 -8.60 4.01
CA GLU A 46 -7.10 -9.94 3.87
C GLU A 46 -7.18 -10.40 2.40
N LYS A 47 -7.36 -9.45 1.48
CA LYS A 47 -7.42 -9.63 0.03
C LYS A 47 -7.15 -8.31 -0.70
N PHE A 48 -7.16 -8.34 -2.03
CA PHE A 48 -6.95 -7.15 -2.87
C PHE A 48 -8.22 -6.62 -3.54
N ASP A 49 -9.30 -7.42 -3.56
CA ASP A 49 -10.54 -7.06 -4.26
C ASP A 49 -11.72 -7.11 -3.29
N PHE A 50 -12.32 -5.96 -3.01
CA PHE A 50 -13.40 -5.77 -2.05
C PHE A 50 -14.65 -5.25 -2.72
N LYS A 51 -15.82 -5.79 -2.36
CA LYS A 51 -17.09 -5.24 -2.84
C LYS A 51 -17.39 -3.93 -2.14
N LYS A 52 -18.13 -3.03 -2.79
CA LYS A 52 -18.56 -1.78 -2.16
C LYS A 52 -19.30 -2.06 -0.85
N GLY A 53 -18.89 -1.41 0.23
CA GLY A 53 -19.46 -1.58 1.58
C GLY A 53 -18.94 -2.79 2.36
N GLU A 54 -17.94 -3.50 1.81
CA GLU A 54 -17.23 -4.56 2.52
C GLU A 54 -16.14 -3.98 3.43
N GLU A 55 -16.06 -4.45 4.67
CA GLU A 55 -14.99 -4.04 5.58
C GLU A 55 -13.62 -4.55 5.09
N ILE A 56 -12.64 -3.66 5.09
CA ILE A 56 -11.25 -3.94 4.72
C ILE A 56 -10.42 -4.00 5.99
N LYS A 57 -9.94 -5.18 6.37
CA LYS A 57 -8.96 -5.29 7.45
C LYS A 57 -7.55 -5.13 6.92
N ILE A 58 -6.82 -4.26 7.60
CA ILE A 58 -5.49 -3.79 7.25
C ILE A 58 -4.58 -4.13 8.42
N LYS A 59 -3.53 -4.90 8.16
CA LYS A 59 -2.49 -5.19 9.15
C LYS A 59 -1.21 -4.46 8.81
N ILE A 60 -0.67 -3.76 9.80
CA ILE A 60 0.66 -3.17 9.74
C ILE A 60 1.56 -4.04 10.62
N ILE A 61 2.62 -4.58 10.02
CA ILE A 61 3.53 -5.51 10.68
C ILE A 61 4.94 -4.91 10.63
N ASN A 62 5.62 -4.92 11.77
CA ASN A 62 7.06 -4.64 11.79
C ASN A 62 7.80 -5.91 11.33
N THR A 63 8.23 -5.92 10.08
CA THR A 63 9.00 -7.03 9.49
C THR A 63 10.51 -6.83 9.61
N GLY A 64 10.94 -5.77 10.32
CA GLY A 64 12.33 -5.50 10.64
C GLY A 64 12.80 -6.19 11.92
N THR A 65 14.06 -5.93 12.26
CA THR A 65 14.71 -6.35 13.52
C THR A 65 14.82 -5.22 14.54
N VAL A 66 14.39 -4.00 14.20
CA VAL A 66 14.38 -2.82 15.08
C VAL A 66 12.95 -2.32 15.32
N PRO A 67 12.65 -1.73 16.49
CA PRO A 67 11.32 -1.17 16.74
C PRO A 67 11.04 0.04 15.83
N LEU A 68 9.77 0.25 15.50
CA LEU A 68 9.31 1.41 14.74
C LEU A 68 8.53 2.35 15.64
N ILE A 69 8.79 3.64 15.51
CA ILE A 69 8.18 4.72 16.26
C ILE A 69 7.24 5.49 15.32
N PHE A 70 6.05 5.80 15.83
CA PHE A 70 5.00 6.52 15.12
C PHE A 70 4.59 7.73 15.93
N SER A 71 4.29 8.83 15.24
CA SER A 71 3.89 10.10 15.89
C SER A 71 2.49 10.06 16.52
N ASP A 72 1.68 9.07 16.15
CA ASP A 72 0.33 8.85 16.67
C ASP A 72 0.00 7.35 16.73
N ALA A 73 -1.11 7.01 17.39
CA ALA A 73 -1.66 5.65 17.43
C ALA A 73 -2.42 5.22 16.15
N SER A 74 -2.31 5.99 15.05
CA SER A 74 -2.77 5.53 13.73
C SER A 74 -1.70 4.70 13.03
N TYR A 75 -0.49 4.60 13.63
CA TYR A 75 0.67 3.93 13.06
C TYR A 75 0.99 4.43 11.64
N GLY A 76 0.73 5.73 11.41
CA GLY A 76 0.92 6.41 10.13
C GLY A 76 0.08 5.84 8.99
N LEU A 77 -1.03 5.16 9.28
CA LEU A 77 -1.94 4.58 8.29
C LEU A 77 -2.63 5.68 7.50
N ARG A 78 -2.49 5.64 6.17
CA ARG A 78 -3.12 6.58 5.24
C ARG A 78 -3.66 5.83 4.04
N ILE A 79 -4.92 6.10 3.71
CA ILE A 79 -5.55 5.57 2.51
C ILE A 79 -5.73 6.70 1.52
N THR A 80 -5.24 6.48 0.31
CA THR A 80 -5.21 7.48 -0.76
C THR A 80 -5.79 6.90 -2.05
N GLY A 81 -6.42 7.74 -2.87
CA GLY A 81 -6.75 7.36 -4.24
C GLY A 81 -5.50 7.31 -5.12
N LEU A 82 -5.63 6.85 -6.37
CA LEU A 82 -4.55 6.89 -7.36
C LEU A 82 -3.99 8.30 -7.62
N SER A 83 -4.78 9.34 -7.36
CA SER A 83 -4.34 10.74 -7.43
C SER A 83 -3.45 11.18 -6.26
N GLY A 84 -3.26 10.33 -5.25
CA GLY A 84 -2.50 10.63 -4.03
C GLY A 84 -3.26 11.48 -3.01
N ILE A 85 -4.53 11.82 -3.28
CA ILE A 85 -5.39 12.55 -2.35
C ILE A 85 -5.69 11.66 -1.13
N LEU A 86 -5.46 12.19 0.07
CA LEU A 86 -5.79 11.53 1.32
C LEU A 86 -7.31 11.39 1.43
N MET A 87 -7.78 10.16 1.58
CA MET A 87 -9.20 9.83 1.65
C MET A 87 -9.59 9.40 3.06
N TYR A 88 -8.74 8.60 3.71
CA TYR A 88 -9.01 8.13 5.06
C TYR A 88 -7.73 8.05 5.90
N THR A 89 -7.88 8.38 7.18
CA THR A 89 -6.91 8.12 8.24
C THR A 89 -7.69 7.74 9.50
N PRO A 90 -7.27 6.73 10.28
CA PRO A 90 -7.94 6.42 11.53
C PRO A 90 -7.94 7.63 12.47
N THR A 91 -9.06 7.88 13.15
CA THR A 91 -9.07 8.83 14.26
C THR A 91 -8.25 8.24 15.41
N SER A 92 -7.18 8.92 15.79
CA SER A 92 -6.21 8.40 16.74
C SER A 92 -5.79 9.44 17.77
N ALA A 93 -5.48 8.96 18.98
CA ALA A 93 -4.79 9.76 19.99
C ALA A 93 -3.42 10.22 19.46
N GLN A 94 -3.07 11.46 19.78
CA GLN A 94 -1.78 12.08 19.45
C GLN A 94 -0.73 11.65 20.48
N VAL A 95 -0.50 10.34 20.58
CA VAL A 95 0.48 9.74 21.49
C VAL A 95 1.44 8.91 20.66
N GLU A 96 2.73 9.10 20.90
CA GLU A 96 3.77 8.33 20.25
C GLU A 96 3.55 6.84 20.51
N SER A 97 3.50 6.07 19.42
CA SER A 97 3.24 4.64 19.46
C SER A 97 4.46 3.89 18.96
N GLU A 98 4.75 2.75 19.58
CA GLU A 98 5.87 1.89 19.23
C GLU A 98 5.34 0.55 18.72
N LEU A 99 5.92 0.03 17.63
CA LEU A 99 5.68 -1.32 17.11
C LEU A 99 6.98 -2.12 17.17
N LYS A 100 7.05 -3.12 18.04
CA LYS A 100 8.28 -3.93 18.22
C LYS A 100 8.50 -4.86 17.03
N PRO A 101 9.73 -5.39 16.85
CA PRO A 101 10.01 -6.38 15.82
C PRO A 101 9.05 -7.57 15.88
N ASN A 102 8.44 -7.92 14.75
CA ASN A 102 7.40 -8.96 14.58
C ASN A 102 6.04 -8.68 15.26
N ASP A 103 5.85 -7.51 15.88
CA ASP A 103 4.51 -7.12 16.34
C ASP A 103 3.66 -6.65 15.17
N GLU A 104 2.34 -6.82 15.33
CA GLU A 104 1.34 -6.42 14.35
C GLU A 104 0.21 -5.60 14.99
N ILE A 105 -0.34 -4.67 14.21
CA ILE A 105 -1.54 -3.91 14.56
C ILE A 105 -2.56 -4.04 13.43
N GLU A 106 -3.83 -4.17 13.81
CA GLU A 106 -4.93 -4.36 12.87
C GLU A 106 -5.87 -3.15 12.90
N PHE A 107 -6.25 -2.70 11.71
CA PHE A 107 -7.20 -1.63 11.48
C PHE A 107 -8.33 -2.13 10.60
N SER A 108 -9.52 -1.63 10.87
CA SER A 108 -10.69 -1.83 10.02
C SER A 108 -11.03 -0.54 9.29
N TRP A 109 -11.29 -0.66 7.99
CA TRP A 109 -11.83 0.42 7.17
C TRP A 109 -13.09 -0.05 6.46
N ASP A 110 -14.21 0.57 6.79
CA ASP A 110 -15.55 0.32 6.24
C ASP A 110 -15.78 0.98 4.87
N GLN A 111 -14.70 1.42 4.21
CA GLN A 111 -14.74 2.18 2.96
C GLN A 111 -15.36 3.57 3.09
N ILE A 112 -15.47 4.13 4.30
CA ILE A 112 -15.94 5.50 4.51
C ILE A 112 -14.74 6.46 4.58
N LYS A 113 -14.81 7.54 3.80
CA LYS A 113 -13.80 8.60 3.79
C LYS A 113 -13.89 9.44 5.07
N ASN A 114 -12.86 10.24 5.36
CA ASN A 114 -12.85 11.16 6.50
C ASN A 114 -13.96 12.23 6.45
N ASP A 115 -14.53 12.50 5.27
CA ASP A 115 -15.66 13.42 5.09
C ASP A 115 -17.03 12.76 5.36
N GLY A 116 -17.06 11.45 5.65
CA GLY A 116 -18.27 10.68 5.93
C GLY A 116 -18.95 10.08 4.70
N ASP A 117 -18.43 10.35 3.50
CA ASP A 117 -18.94 9.76 2.27
C ASP A 117 -18.31 8.38 1.99
N ASP A 118 -19.03 7.55 1.25
CA ASP A 118 -18.48 6.29 0.71
C ASP A 118 -17.28 6.54 -0.22
N ALA A 119 -16.30 5.64 -0.16
CA ALA A 119 -15.31 5.46 -1.20
C ALA A 119 -16.00 5.00 -2.50
N LEU A 120 -15.54 5.55 -3.62
CA LEU A 120 -16.01 5.17 -4.95
C LEU A 120 -15.39 3.85 -5.40
N GLU A 121 -15.95 3.24 -6.44
CA GLU A 121 -15.31 2.09 -7.09
C GLU A 121 -13.97 2.53 -7.71
N GLY A 122 -12.92 1.73 -7.55
CA GLY A 122 -11.59 2.05 -8.08
C GLY A 122 -10.43 1.45 -7.29
N LEU A 123 -9.21 1.85 -7.66
CA LEU A 123 -7.99 1.46 -6.95
C LEU A 123 -7.62 2.48 -5.87
N TYR A 124 -7.23 1.94 -4.73
CA TYR A 124 -6.82 2.66 -3.54
C TYR A 124 -5.44 2.18 -3.12
N LYS A 125 -4.62 3.11 -2.64
CA LYS A 125 -3.33 2.83 -2.05
C LYS A 125 -3.41 3.02 -0.54
N ILE A 126 -3.12 1.96 0.19
CA ILE A 126 -3.02 1.93 1.64
C ILE A 126 -1.53 2.01 1.96
N SER A 127 -1.13 3.00 2.75
CA SER A 127 0.27 3.24 3.12
C SER A 127 0.41 3.38 4.62
N ALA A 128 1.53 2.90 5.16
CA ALA A 128 1.93 3.13 6.54
C ALA A 128 3.31 3.79 6.55
N LYS A 129 3.47 4.80 7.39
CA LYS A 129 4.72 5.54 7.56
C LYS A 129 5.12 5.58 9.02
N GLY A 130 6.30 5.06 9.33
CA GLY A 130 6.93 5.14 10.65
C GLY A 130 8.35 5.68 10.56
N PHE A 131 9.01 5.71 11.70
CA PHE A 131 10.41 6.07 11.86
C PHE A 131 11.14 4.97 12.61
N ASP A 132 12.40 4.73 12.30
CA ASP A 132 13.25 3.87 13.11
C ASP A 132 13.82 4.64 14.33
N PRO A 133 14.56 3.97 15.24
CA PRO A 133 15.15 4.64 16.40
C PRO A 133 16.25 5.66 16.06
N ALA A 134 16.80 5.61 14.83
CA ALA A 134 17.76 6.58 14.32
C ALA A 134 17.07 7.83 13.72
N GLY A 135 15.75 7.78 13.55
CA GLY A 135 14.93 8.85 12.95
C GLY A 135 14.78 8.72 11.44
N ASP A 136 15.24 7.63 10.83
CA ASP A 136 15.08 7.37 9.41
C ASP A 136 13.64 6.95 9.09
N LYS A 137 13.12 7.49 7.99
CA LYS A 137 11.75 7.25 7.56
C LYS A 137 11.61 5.87 6.93
N VAL A 138 10.64 5.10 7.42
CA VAL A 138 10.27 3.79 6.86
C VAL A 138 8.84 3.85 6.36
N GLU A 139 8.61 3.51 5.10
CA GLU A 139 7.28 3.54 4.47
C GLU A 139 7.06 2.31 3.60
N ARG A 140 5.85 1.73 3.68
CA ARG A 140 5.35 0.78 2.69
C ARG A 140 3.91 1.07 2.36
N SER A 141 3.51 0.55 1.19
CA SER A 141 2.14 0.64 0.71
C SER A 141 1.72 -0.64 0.01
N THR A 142 0.42 -0.93 0.08
CA THR A 142 -0.26 -1.93 -0.74
C THR A 142 -1.42 -1.28 -1.49
N THR A 143 -1.93 -1.96 -2.52
CA THR A 143 -3.05 -1.48 -3.33
C THR A 143 -4.23 -2.42 -3.22
N VAL A 144 -5.42 -1.85 -3.05
CA VAL A 144 -6.69 -2.60 -3.03
C VAL A 144 -7.65 -2.00 -4.05
N THR A 145 -8.52 -2.84 -4.59
CA THR A 145 -9.56 -2.48 -5.55
C THR A 145 -10.91 -2.60 -4.87
N ILE A 146 -11.74 -1.55 -4.98
CA ILE A 146 -13.15 -1.56 -4.62
C ILE A 146 -13.96 -1.74 -5.90
N TRP A 147 -14.79 -2.77 -5.97
CA TRP A 147 -15.64 -3.10 -7.10
C TRP A 147 -17.11 -3.20 -6.69
N LYS A 148 -18.00 -3.18 -7.68
CA LYS A 148 -19.45 -3.22 -7.50
C LYS A 148 -19.97 -4.59 -7.08
#